data_AF-A0A6A2WDW3-F1
#
_entry.id   AF-A0A6A2WDW3-F1
#
_cell.length_a   1.000
_cell.length_b   1.000
_cell.length_c   1.000
_cell.angle_alpha   90.00
_cell.angle_beta   90.00
_cell.angle_gamma   90.00
#
_symmetry.space_group_name_H-M   'P 1'
#
loop_
_entity.id
_entity.type
_entity.pdbx_description
1 polymer ?
#
loop_
_entity_poly.entity_id
_entity_poly.type
_entity_poly.pdbx_seq_one_letter_code
_entity_poly.pdbx_strand_id
1 'polypeptide(L)'
;MSLVQFSGTFRDESPTRQKEADALLKWKASLDNQSRSFLSSWDGNGPCNCTGIICGNSTRVSQLNLSSSGLQGTLHSFRFSSFP
;
A
#
# COMPACT_ATOMS: atom_id res chain seq x y z
N MET A 1 -31.90 24.62 5.01
CA MET A 1 -30.79 24.11 4.18
C MET A 1 -30.36 22.79 4.77
N SER A 2 -30.88 21.69 4.24
CA SER A 2 -30.57 20.36 4.77
C SER A 2 -29.23 19.91 4.21
N LEU A 3 -28.25 19.71 5.09
CA LEU A 3 -27.02 19.01 4.72
C LEU A 3 -27.36 17.54 4.53
N VAL A 4 -27.28 17.08 3.28
CA VAL A 4 -27.36 15.67 2.94
C VAL A 4 -26.12 14.97 3.53
N GLN A 5 -26.34 14.09 4.50
CA GLN A 5 -25.33 13.15 4.97
C GLN A 5 -25.17 12.07 3.91
N PHE A 6 -24.19 12.26 3.02
CA PHE A 6 -23.71 11.18 2.18
C PHE A 6 -22.96 10.19 3.07
N SER A 7 -23.58 9.05 3.35
CA SER A 7 -22.89 7.82 3.75
C SER A 7 -22.11 7.28 2.54
N GLY A 8 -21.08 8.01 2.15
CA GLY A 8 -19.93 7.47 1.43
C GLY A 8 -18.80 7.35 2.43
N THR A 9 -18.08 6.24 2.45
CA THR A 9 -16.78 6.17 3.12
C THR A 9 -15.86 7.17 2.41
N PHE A 10 -15.92 8.44 2.81
CA PHE A 10 -14.89 9.42 2.50
C PHE A 10 -13.63 8.89 3.18
N ARG A 11 -12.85 8.10 2.43
CA ARG A 11 -11.52 7.73 2.83
C ARG A 11 -10.79 9.04 2.98
N ASP A 12 -10.28 9.29 4.17
CA ASP A 12 -9.32 10.35 4.45
C ASP A 12 -8.01 10.01 3.70
N GLU A 13 -8.03 10.00 2.37
CA GLU A 13 -6.85 9.69 1.55
C GLU A 13 -5.96 10.93 1.50
N SER A 14 -5.09 11.06 2.49
CA SER A 14 -4.04 12.06 2.44
C SER A 14 -3.17 11.80 1.19
N PRO A 15 -2.71 12.86 0.47
CA PRO A 15 -1.88 12.70 -0.73
C PRO A 15 -0.61 11.88 -0.50
N THR A 16 -0.16 11.76 0.75
CA THR A 16 1.00 10.96 1.12
C THR A 16 0.67 9.48 1.26
N ARG A 17 -0.49 9.11 1.81
CA ARG A 17 -0.95 7.70 1.81
C ARG A 17 -1.11 7.15 0.40
N GLN A 18 -1.62 7.97 -0.52
CA GLN A 18 -1.77 7.55 -1.90
C GLN A 18 -0.40 7.30 -2.57
N LYS A 19 0.60 8.15 -2.30
CA LYS A 19 1.96 7.97 -2.81
C LYS A 19 2.63 6.69 -2.30
N GLU A 20 2.36 6.29 -1.06
CA GLU A 20 2.82 5.02 -0.50
C GLU A 20 2.16 3.85 -1.21
N ALA A 21 0.84 3.86 -1.34
CA ALA A 21 0.08 2.84 -2.06
C ALA A 21 0.57 2.68 -3.52
N ASP A 22 0.75 3.80 -4.23
CA ASP A 22 1.23 3.80 -5.61
C ASP A 22 2.66 3.23 -5.72
N ALA A 23 3.54 3.53 -4.76
CA ALA A 23 4.89 2.97 -4.72
C ALA A 23 4.87 1.46 -4.51
N LEU A 24 4.01 0.97 -3.60
CA LEU A 24 3.80 -0.46 -3.36
C LEU A 24 3.27 -1.17 -4.61
N LEU A 25 2.26 -0.61 -5.27
CA LEU A 25 1.70 -1.16 -6.51
C LEU A 25 2.72 -1.19 -7.65
N LYS A 26 3.52 -0.13 -7.78
CA LYS A 26 4.56 -0.06 -8.82
C LYS A 26 5.66 -1.10 -8.60
N TRP A 27 6.04 -1.34 -7.35
CA TRP A 27 6.96 -2.42 -7.02
C TRP A 27 6.34 -3.79 -7.28
N LYS A 28 5.12 -4.05 -6.79
CA LYS A 28 4.36 -5.29 -7.05
C LYS A 28 4.30 -5.60 -8.55
N ALA A 29 4.00 -4.62 -9.40
CA ALA A 29 3.91 -4.79 -10.84
C ALA A 29 5.24 -5.24 -11.50
N SER A 30 6.38 -4.98 -10.87
CA SER A 30 7.70 -5.38 -11.37
C SER A 30 8.14 -6.80 -10.96
N LEU A 31 7.37 -7.45 -10.08
CA LEU A 31 7.66 -8.82 -9.62
C LEU A 31 7.07 -9.88 -10.56
N ASP A 32 7.50 -11.12 -10.40
CA ASP A 32 6.95 -12.25 -11.15
C ASP A 32 5.47 -12.51 -10.80
N ASN A 33 4.80 -13.37 -11.58
CA ASN A 33 3.37 -13.65 -11.41
C ASN A 33 3.04 -14.25 -10.02
N GLN A 34 3.90 -15.12 -9.48
CA GLN A 34 3.65 -15.78 -8.20
C GLN A 34 3.74 -14.75 -7.06
N SER A 35 4.77 -13.90 -7.10
CA SER A 35 4.92 -12.79 -6.16
C SER A 35 3.74 -11.81 -6.20
N ARG A 36 3.27 -11.47 -7.42
CA ARG A 36 2.09 -10.62 -7.59
C ARG A 36 0.81 -11.23 -7.02
N SER A 37 0.65 -12.55 -7.14
CA SER A 37 -0.46 -13.30 -6.57
C SER A 37 -0.42 -13.30 -5.03
N PHE A 38 0.76 -13.52 -4.45
CA PHE A 38 0.96 -13.47 -3.00
C PHE A 38 0.59 -12.08 -2.43
N LEU A 39 0.95 -11.01 -3.14
CA LEU A 39 0.63 -9.63 -2.77
C LEU A 39 -0.76 -9.17 -3.26
N SER A 40 -1.71 -10.09 -3.46
CA SER A 40 -3.05 -9.77 -4.00
C SER A 40 -3.79 -8.69 -3.20
N SER A 41 -3.62 -8.65 -1.87
CA SER A 41 -4.23 -7.65 -0.98
C SER A 41 -3.73 -6.22 -1.24
N TRP A 42 -2.67 -6.03 -2.01
CA TRP A 42 -2.16 -4.73 -2.39
C TRP A 42 -2.97 -4.23 -3.58
N ASP A 43 -4.09 -3.58 -3.29
CA ASP A 43 -5.13 -3.17 -4.25
C ASP A 43 -5.21 -1.65 -4.45
N GLY A 44 -4.38 -0.89 -3.73
CA GLY A 44 -4.37 0.57 -3.76
C GLY A 44 -5.35 1.24 -2.79
N ASN A 45 -6.15 0.47 -2.05
CA ASN A 45 -7.11 0.96 -1.05
C ASN A 45 -6.45 1.27 0.30
N GLY A 46 -5.28 1.91 0.25
CA GLY A 46 -4.47 2.23 1.43
C GLY A 46 -3.56 1.07 1.88
N PRO A 47 -2.33 1.40 2.30
CA PRO A 47 -1.30 0.38 2.51
C PRO A 47 -1.49 -0.45 3.80
N CYS A 48 -2.18 0.08 4.82
CA CYS A 48 -2.23 -0.54 6.15
C CYS A 48 -3.06 -1.83 6.25
N ASN A 49 -3.92 -2.09 5.26
CA ASN A 49 -4.73 -3.31 5.21
C ASN A 49 -4.04 -4.43 4.40
N CYS A 50 -2.84 -4.14 3.88
CA CYS A 50 -2.12 -5.06 3.01
C CYS A 50 -1.28 -6.07 3.81
N THR A 51 -1.20 -7.30 3.31
CA THR A 51 -0.30 -8.33 3.84
C THR A 51 1.15 -7.82 3.90
N GLY A 52 1.77 -7.99 5.07
CA GLY A 52 3.16 -7.62 5.31
C GLY A 52 3.40 -6.12 5.51
N ILE A 53 2.37 -5.28 5.50
CA ILE A 53 2.49 -3.85 5.84
C ILE A 53 2.09 -3.64 7.30
N ILE A 54 2.93 -2.90 8.02
CA ILE A 54 2.61 -2.40 9.36
C ILE A 54 2.60 -0.88 9.27
N CYS A 55 1.53 -0.28 9.78
CA CYS A 55 1.40 1.17 9.86
C CYS A 55 1.61 1.67 11.28
N GLY A 56 2.18 2.86 11.40
CA GLY A 56 2.29 3.58 12.67
C GLY A 56 1.03 4.38 13.01
N ASN A 57 1.12 5.18 14.08
CA ASN A 57 0.00 5.96 14.64
C ASN A 57 -0.67 6.94 13.64
N SER A 58 0.04 7.35 12.59
CA SER A 58 -0.49 8.24 11.54
C SER A 58 -1.16 7.49 10.37
N THR A 59 -1.41 6.18 10.49
CA THR A 59 -1.88 5.33 9.38
C THR A 59 -0.98 5.40 8.13
N ARG A 60 0.29 5.72 8.34
CA ARG A 60 1.37 5.73 7.35
C ARG A 60 2.15 4.44 7.49
N VAL A 61 2.70 3.92 6.40
CA VAL A 61 3.57 2.74 6.46
C VAL A 61 4.77 3.03 7.36
N SER A 62 4.99 2.18 8.36
CA SER A 62 6.17 2.23 9.22
C SER A 62 7.09 1.04 8.98
N GLN A 63 6.54 -0.11 8.59
CA GLN A 63 7.34 -1.31 8.32
C GLN A 63 6.74 -2.12 7.16
N LEU A 64 7.63 -2.72 6.38
CA LEU A 64 7.31 -3.71 5.36
C LEU A 64 8.03 -5.01 5.73
N ASN A 65 7.29 -6.02 6.16
CA ASN A 65 7.84 -7.32 6.52
C ASN A 65 7.36 -8.41 5.55
N LEU A 66 8.28 -8.87 4.71
CA LEU A 66 8.06 -9.89 3.68
C LEU A 66 9.11 -11.01 3.78
N SER A 67 9.77 -11.19 4.93
CA SER A 67 10.92 -12.09 5.07
C SER A 67 10.61 -13.57 4.78
N SER A 68 9.35 -14.00 4.94
CA SER A 68 8.90 -15.38 4.68
C SER A 68 8.03 -15.53 3.43
N SER A 69 8.01 -14.52 2.56
CA SER A 69 7.08 -14.45 1.42
C SER A 69 7.57 -15.18 0.17
N GLY A 70 8.87 -15.48 0.07
CA GLY A 70 9.46 -16.13 -1.11
C GLY A 70 9.37 -15.29 -2.40
N LEU A 71 9.25 -13.96 -2.28
CA LEU A 71 9.13 -13.07 -3.44
C LEU A 71 10.38 -13.15 -4.34
N GLN A 72 10.16 -13.16 -5.64
CA GLN A 72 11.22 -13.12 -6.64
C GLN A 72 11.19 -11.78 -7.40
N GLY A 73 12.33 -11.10 -7.43
CA GLY A 73 12.49 -9.81 -8.10
C GLY A 73 13.56 -8.95 -7.44
N THR A 74 13.51 -7.64 -7.71
CA THR A 74 14.43 -6.65 -7.12
C THR A 74 13.67 -5.49 -6.52
N LEU A 75 14.34 -4.68 -5.72
CA LEU A 75 13.79 -3.44 -5.16
C LEU A 75 13.98 -2.22 -6.08
N HIS A 76 14.41 -2.40 -7.33
CA HIS A 76 14.72 -1.28 -8.23
C HIS A 76 13.50 -0.36 -8.47
N SER A 77 12.31 -0.93 -8.59
CA SER A 77 11.05 -0.18 -8.76
C SER A 77 10.43 0.28 -7.44
N PHE A 78 11.02 -0.09 -6.30
CA PHE A 78 10.54 0.29 -4.97
C PHE A 78 11.04 1.68 -4.60
N ARG A 79 10.12 2.65 -4.51
CA ARG A 79 10.47 4.04 -4.20
C ARG A 79 10.48 4.29 -2.70
N PHE A 80 11.65 4.08 -2.07
CA PHE A 80 11.86 4.33 -0.64
C PHE A 80 11.47 5.77 -0.22
N SER A 81 11.66 6.76 -1.09
CA SER A 81 11.31 8.17 -0.82
C SER A 81 9.81 8.45 -0.73
N SER A 82 8.94 7.49 -1.08
CA SER A 82 7.49 7.63 -0.90
C SER A 82 7.04 7.37 0.54
N PHE A 83 7.91 6.80 1.37
CA PHE A 83 7.64 6.41 2.75
C PHE A 83 8.30 7.39 3.74
N PRO A 84 7.77 7.55 4.96
CA PRO A 84 8.29 8.45 5.99
C PRO A 84 9.58 7.93 6.64
#